data_AF-A0A2E8CKJ1-F1
#
_entry.id   AF-A0A2E8CKJ1-F1
#
_cell.length_a   1.000
_cell.length_b   1.000
_cell.length_c   1.000
_cell.angle_alpha   90.00
_cell.angle_beta   90.00
_cell.angle_gamma   90.00
#
_symmetry.space_group_name_H-M   'P 1'
#
loop_
_entity.id
_entity.type
_entity.pdbx_description
1 polymer ?
#
loop_
_entity_poly.entity_id
_entity_poly.type
_entity_poly.pdbx_seq_one_letter_code
_entity_poly.pdbx_strand_id
1 'polypeptide(L)'
;MNKLSRDDLFSLEAYSVERGRFRERVMAHKVNRRVAIGSNATLYFEDALTMQYQVQEMLRIERIFEAAPIQAELDAYNPLIPDGTNLKATFMLEYPDINERHEALAHLMGIEKALWLQVERGDRIRPVANEDLERETPEKTSAVHFVRFELSSCDINGFRQGGNVRFGIDHPEYACEVELSLETREALAADLQS
;
A
#
# COMPACT_ATOMS: atom_id res chain seq x y z
N MET A 1 -8.25 -12.42 -3.25
CA MET A 1 -6.83 -12.85 -3.09
C MET A 1 -6.67 -13.56 -1.75
N ASN A 2 -5.72 -14.51 -1.63
CA ASN A 2 -5.56 -15.28 -0.40
C ASN A 2 -4.70 -14.52 0.61
N LYS A 3 -5.16 -14.50 1.87
CA LYS A 3 -4.35 -14.04 3.01
C LYS A 3 -3.19 -15.01 3.25
N LEU A 4 -2.11 -14.51 3.84
CA LEU A 4 -0.95 -15.31 4.21
C LEU A 4 -1.26 -16.17 5.43
N SER A 5 -0.74 -17.38 5.40
CA SER A 5 -0.70 -18.33 6.49
C SER A 5 0.75 -18.63 6.89
N ARG A 6 0.93 -19.40 7.96
CA ARG A 6 2.26 -19.85 8.37
C ARG A 6 2.94 -20.75 7.32
N ASP A 7 2.16 -21.45 6.51
CA ASP A 7 2.68 -22.33 5.46
C ASP A 7 3.26 -21.53 4.28
N ASP A 8 2.88 -20.26 4.16
CA ASP A 8 3.46 -19.33 3.20
C ASP A 8 4.79 -18.73 3.71
N LEU A 9 5.22 -19.02 4.94
CA LEU A 9 6.42 -18.45 5.54
C LEU A 9 7.57 -19.46 5.58
N PHE A 10 8.76 -19.00 5.19
CA PHE A 10 10.02 -19.65 5.51
C PHE A 10 10.28 -19.65 7.02
N SER A 11 10.96 -20.69 7.50
CA SER A 11 11.63 -20.64 8.81
C SER A 11 12.77 -19.61 8.78
N LEU A 12 13.24 -19.17 9.96
CA LEU A 12 14.36 -18.22 10.03
C LEU A 12 15.62 -18.72 9.32
N GLU A 13 15.90 -20.03 9.40
CA GLU A 13 17.04 -20.65 8.72
C GLU A 13 16.86 -20.64 7.19
N ALA A 14 15.71 -21.12 6.70
CA ALA A 14 15.42 -21.14 5.27
C ALA A 14 15.39 -19.72 4.69
N TYR A 15 14.81 -18.77 5.42
CA TYR A 15 14.78 -17.37 5.03
C TYR A 15 16.19 -16.78 4.93
N SER A 16 17.07 -17.07 5.89
CA SER A 16 18.46 -16.59 5.86
C SER A 16 19.18 -16.99 4.56
N VAL A 17 18.93 -18.21 4.05
CA VAL A 17 19.49 -18.70 2.79
C VAL A 17 18.84 -18.04 1.57
N GLU A 18 17.50 -17.95 1.54
CA GLU A 18 16.75 -17.46 0.37
C GLU A 18 16.63 -15.93 0.30
N ARG A 19 16.93 -15.20 1.38
CA ARG A 19 16.66 -13.77 1.53
C ARG A 19 17.19 -12.92 0.37
N GLY A 20 18.38 -13.22 -0.13
CA GLY A 20 18.97 -12.47 -1.25
C GLY A 20 18.08 -12.51 -2.49
N ARG A 21 17.74 -13.71 -2.95
CA ARG A 21 16.86 -13.93 -4.12
C ARG A 21 15.45 -13.42 -3.88
N PHE A 22 14.93 -13.65 -2.68
CA PHE A 22 13.57 -13.21 -2.35
C PHE A 22 13.47 -11.68 -2.33
N ARG A 23 14.47 -11.00 -1.75
CA ARG A 23 14.54 -9.53 -1.78
C ARG A 23 14.64 -9.01 -3.21
N GLU A 24 15.48 -9.58 -4.06
CA GLU A 24 15.58 -9.18 -5.47
C GLU A 24 14.24 -9.29 -6.19
N ARG A 25 13.54 -10.42 -6.01
CA ARG A 25 12.19 -10.65 -6.54
C ARG A 25 11.19 -9.58 -6.07
N VAL A 26 11.19 -9.28 -4.76
CA VAL A 26 10.27 -8.30 -4.18
C VAL A 26 10.59 -6.88 -4.63
N MET A 27 11.88 -6.50 -4.74
CA MET A 27 12.25 -5.18 -5.23
C MET A 27 11.83 -4.97 -6.69
N ALA A 28 12.03 -5.98 -7.54
CA ALA A 28 11.56 -5.93 -8.93
C ALA A 28 10.03 -5.80 -9.00
N HIS A 29 9.31 -6.53 -8.14
CA HIS A 29 7.85 -6.45 -8.03
C HIS A 29 7.36 -5.07 -7.57
N LYS A 30 8.03 -4.46 -6.59
CA LYS A 30 7.67 -3.14 -6.04
C LYS A 30 7.79 -2.00 -7.06
N VAL A 31 8.57 -2.15 -8.14
CA VAL A 31 8.69 -1.13 -9.19
C VAL A 31 7.32 -0.78 -9.78
N ASN A 32 6.51 -1.79 -10.10
CA ASN A 32 5.18 -1.60 -10.70
C ASN A 32 4.07 -1.43 -9.67
N ARG A 33 4.42 -1.25 -8.39
CA ARG A 33 3.47 -1.04 -7.29
C ARG A 33 3.69 0.30 -6.60
N ARG A 34 4.55 1.15 -7.16
CA ARG A 34 4.84 2.49 -6.64
C ARG A 34 4.22 3.53 -7.56
N VAL A 35 3.35 4.37 -7.00
CA VAL A 35 2.70 5.48 -7.71
C VAL A 35 3.04 6.78 -7.01
N ALA A 36 3.94 7.55 -7.61
CA ALA A 36 4.26 8.91 -7.14
C ALA A 36 3.19 9.89 -7.63
N ILE A 37 2.64 10.68 -6.71
CA ILE A 37 1.66 11.73 -6.96
C ILE A 37 2.32 13.07 -6.63
N GLY A 38 2.89 13.73 -7.63
CA GLY A 38 3.70 14.92 -7.39
C GLY A 38 5.10 14.58 -6.84
N SER A 39 5.69 15.49 -6.08
CA SER A 39 7.08 15.42 -5.63
C SER A 39 7.31 14.65 -4.33
N ASN A 40 6.34 14.67 -3.42
CA ASN A 40 6.54 14.29 -2.01
C ASN A 40 5.52 13.26 -1.54
N ALA A 41 4.57 12.85 -2.38
CA ALA A 41 3.52 11.90 -2.05
C ALA A 41 3.66 10.64 -2.90
N THR A 42 3.70 9.49 -2.25
CA THR A 42 3.82 8.19 -2.93
C THR A 42 2.86 7.16 -2.34
N LEU A 43 2.13 6.46 -3.22
CA LEU A 43 1.39 5.25 -2.87
C LEU A 43 2.25 4.02 -3.16
N TYR A 44 2.43 3.17 -2.15
CA TYR A 44 3.05 1.86 -2.25
C TYR A 44 1.95 0.80 -2.13
N PHE A 45 1.51 0.25 -3.25
CA PHE A 45 0.45 -0.76 -3.28
C PHE A 45 0.96 -2.09 -2.74
N GLU A 46 0.19 -2.67 -1.83
CA GLU A 46 0.54 -3.88 -1.10
C GLU A 46 -0.17 -5.10 -1.70
N ASP A 47 0.48 -6.26 -1.63
CA ASP A 47 -0.12 -7.56 -1.91
C ASP A 47 0.47 -8.67 -1.04
N ALA A 48 0.10 -9.90 -1.33
CA ALA A 48 0.63 -11.06 -0.64
C ALA A 48 2.16 -11.14 -0.71
N LEU A 49 2.80 -10.75 -1.83
CA LEU A 49 4.26 -10.83 -1.96
C LEU A 49 4.97 -9.72 -1.17
N THR A 50 4.46 -8.48 -1.21
CA THR A 50 5.03 -7.38 -0.41
C THR A 50 4.83 -7.63 1.09
N MET A 51 3.68 -8.16 1.50
CA MET A 51 3.38 -8.51 2.89
C MET A 51 4.17 -9.71 3.38
N GLN A 52 4.33 -10.75 2.55
CA GLN A 52 5.17 -11.90 2.89
C GLN A 52 6.60 -11.45 3.16
N TYR A 53 7.12 -10.52 2.34
CA TYR A 53 8.43 -9.93 2.57
C TYR A 53 8.52 -9.15 3.88
N GLN A 54 7.51 -8.34 4.17
CA GLN A 54 7.49 -7.51 5.37
C GLN A 54 7.41 -8.37 6.64
N VAL A 55 6.53 -9.37 6.69
CA VAL A 55 6.44 -10.35 7.78
C VAL A 55 7.78 -11.06 7.96
N GLN A 56 8.39 -11.57 6.89
CA GLN A 56 9.66 -12.28 6.98
C GLN A 56 10.81 -11.41 7.51
N GLU A 57 10.89 -10.15 7.08
CA GLU A 57 11.90 -9.24 7.62
C GLU A 57 11.67 -8.95 9.11
N MET A 58 10.42 -8.79 9.55
CA MET A 58 10.08 -8.63 10.98
C MET A 58 10.49 -9.86 11.79
N LEU A 59 10.09 -11.06 11.36
CA LEU A 59 10.45 -12.31 12.03
C LEU A 59 11.98 -12.46 12.14
N ARG A 60 12.73 -12.09 11.10
CA ARG A 60 14.19 -12.17 11.10
C ARG A 60 14.84 -11.16 12.03
N ILE A 61 14.41 -9.91 12.01
CA ILE A 61 15.00 -8.82 12.82
C ILE A 61 14.76 -9.10 14.31
N GLU A 62 13.53 -9.44 14.66
CA GLU A 62 13.10 -9.70 16.04
C GLU A 62 13.37 -11.14 16.48
N ARG A 63 13.90 -11.99 15.59
CA ARG A 63 14.18 -13.43 15.82
C ARG A 63 12.96 -14.20 16.33
N ILE A 64 11.80 -13.94 15.73
CA ILE A 64 10.54 -14.58 16.07
C ILE A 64 10.44 -15.93 15.35
N PHE A 65 10.30 -17.01 16.11
CA PHE A 65 10.13 -18.38 15.57
C PHE A 65 9.00 -19.17 16.26
N GLU A 66 8.38 -18.60 17.29
CA GLU A 66 7.27 -19.22 18.00
C GLU A 66 5.94 -18.98 17.30
N ALA A 67 5.06 -19.99 17.31
CA ALA A 67 3.82 -20.00 16.54
C ALA A 67 2.89 -18.80 16.82
N ALA A 68 2.71 -18.43 18.09
CA ALA A 68 1.78 -17.36 18.47
C ALA A 68 2.30 -15.96 18.08
N PRO A 69 3.56 -15.60 18.36
CA PRO A 69 4.16 -14.39 17.81
C PRO A 69 4.16 -14.31 16.27
N ILE A 70 4.42 -15.41 15.56
CA ILE A 70 4.30 -15.44 14.09
C ILE A 70 2.87 -15.10 13.66
N GLN A 71 1.87 -15.68 14.34
CA GLN A 71 0.47 -15.40 14.03
C GLN A 71 0.14 -13.92 14.27
N ALA A 72 0.66 -13.31 15.34
CA ALA A 72 0.46 -11.88 15.60
C ALA A 72 1.01 -11.00 14.47
N GLU A 73 2.19 -11.32 13.93
CA GLU A 73 2.73 -10.61 12.76
C GLU A 73 1.85 -10.81 11.51
N LEU A 74 1.41 -12.05 11.25
CA LEU A 74 0.48 -12.33 10.15
C LEU A 74 -0.83 -11.53 10.31
N ASP A 75 -1.40 -11.48 11.50
CA ASP A 75 -2.65 -10.77 11.79
C ASP A 75 -2.49 -9.25 11.63
N ALA A 76 -1.30 -8.71 11.91
CA ALA A 76 -0.99 -7.29 11.71
C ALA A 76 -0.85 -6.92 10.23
N TYR A 77 -0.25 -7.78 9.40
CA TYR A 77 0.06 -7.48 7.99
C TYR A 77 -1.00 -7.98 7.00
N ASN A 78 -1.73 -9.05 7.30
CA ASN A 78 -2.79 -9.58 6.44
C ASN A 78 -3.88 -8.55 6.07
N PRO A 79 -4.29 -7.60 6.94
CA PRO A 79 -5.24 -6.55 6.57
C PRO A 79 -4.80 -5.68 5.39
N LEU A 80 -3.50 -5.57 5.13
CA LEU A 80 -2.93 -4.82 4.01
C LEU A 80 -2.94 -5.58 2.68
N ILE A 81 -3.30 -6.87 2.67
CA ILE A 81 -3.46 -7.65 1.43
C ILE A 81 -4.85 -7.36 0.85
N PRO A 82 -4.96 -6.96 -0.43
CA PRO A 82 -6.26 -6.74 -1.09
C PRO A 82 -7.08 -8.04 -1.08
N ASP A 83 -8.41 -7.93 -1.08
CA ASP A 83 -9.30 -9.10 -1.04
C ASP A 83 -9.86 -9.50 -2.42
N GLY A 84 -9.73 -8.63 -3.42
CA GLY A 84 -10.28 -8.79 -4.75
C GLY A 84 -11.22 -7.67 -5.17
N THR A 85 -11.81 -6.91 -4.24
CA THR A 85 -12.67 -5.76 -4.57
C THR A 85 -12.05 -4.43 -4.17
N ASN A 86 -10.87 -4.47 -3.56
CA ASN A 86 -10.14 -3.27 -3.17
C ASN A 86 -8.66 -3.31 -3.55
N LEU A 87 -8.07 -2.10 -3.56
CA LEU A 87 -6.65 -1.89 -3.57
C LEU A 87 -6.22 -1.37 -2.20
N LYS A 88 -5.14 -1.95 -1.67
CA LYS A 88 -4.52 -1.55 -0.39
C LYS A 88 -3.18 -0.91 -0.67
N ALA A 89 -2.89 0.21 -0.02
CA ALA A 89 -1.60 0.88 -0.17
C ALA A 89 -1.11 1.51 1.14
N THR A 90 0.21 1.57 1.27
CA THR A 90 0.89 2.45 2.21
C THR A 90 1.11 3.80 1.52
N PHE A 91 0.42 4.83 1.97
CA PHE A 91 0.59 6.20 1.52
C PHE A 91 1.68 6.90 2.35
N MET A 92 2.69 7.44 1.70
CA MET A 92 3.84 8.09 2.35
C MET A 92 4.04 9.52 1.87
N LEU A 93 4.34 10.40 2.83
CA LEU A 93 4.85 11.74 2.64
C LEU A 93 6.36 11.76 2.86
N GLU A 94 7.09 11.90 1.76
CA GLU A 94 8.52 11.69 1.68
C GLU A 94 9.25 13.04 1.60
N TYR A 95 9.76 13.49 2.75
CA TYR A 95 10.57 14.69 2.89
C TYR A 95 11.93 14.29 3.45
N PRO A 96 13.03 14.48 2.70
CA PRO A 96 14.38 14.10 3.14
C PRO A 96 14.84 14.87 4.37
N ASP A 97 14.51 16.17 4.45
CA ASP A 97 14.84 17.00 5.61
C ASP A 97 13.79 16.88 6.71
N ILE A 98 14.25 16.71 7.95
CA ILE A 98 13.38 16.47 9.11
C ILE A 98 12.58 17.72 9.48
N ASN A 99 13.15 18.91 9.34
CA ASN A 99 12.47 20.17 9.68
C ASN A 99 11.42 20.48 8.63
N GLU A 100 11.78 20.36 7.34
CA GLU A 100 10.84 20.51 6.23
C GLU A 100 9.67 19.53 6.36
N ARG A 101 9.96 18.26 6.69
CA ARG A 101 8.92 17.26 6.95
C ARG A 101 7.97 17.70 8.05
N HIS A 102 8.49 18.21 9.16
CA HIS A 102 7.66 18.60 10.31
C HIS A 102 6.74 19.77 9.95
N GLU A 103 7.25 20.78 9.25
CA GLU A 103 6.46 21.91 8.76
C GLU A 103 5.41 21.47 7.74
N ALA A 104 5.81 20.66 6.75
CA ALA A 104 4.89 20.15 5.74
C ALA A 104 3.74 19.34 6.35
N LEU A 105 4.03 18.42 7.26
CA LEU A 105 2.98 17.60 7.90
C LEU A 105 1.96 18.45 8.68
N ALA A 106 2.37 19.59 9.25
CA ALA A 106 1.43 20.50 9.91
C ALA A 106 0.46 21.17 8.92
N HIS A 107 0.89 21.43 7.69
CA HIS A 107 0.06 22.00 6.63
C HIS A 107 -0.81 20.96 5.90
N LEU A 108 -0.40 19.69 5.91
CA LEU A 108 -1.05 18.60 5.16
C LEU A 108 -2.07 17.81 6.00
N MET A 109 -2.67 18.41 7.02
CA MET A 109 -3.69 17.75 7.83
C MET A 109 -4.89 17.28 7.01
N GLY A 110 -5.16 15.98 7.06
CA GLY A 110 -6.29 15.36 6.34
C GLY A 110 -6.00 15.06 4.87
N ILE A 111 -4.75 15.18 4.42
CA ILE A 111 -4.35 14.86 3.05
C ILE A 111 -4.68 13.41 2.65
N GLU A 112 -4.66 12.47 3.59
CA GLU A 112 -5.05 11.08 3.35
C GLU A 112 -6.51 10.93 2.90
N LYS A 113 -7.38 11.87 3.29
CA LYS A 113 -8.80 11.93 2.87
C LYS A 113 -8.98 12.65 1.53
N ALA A 114 -8.00 13.46 1.14
CA ALA A 114 -7.96 14.16 -0.13
C ALA A 114 -7.40 13.29 -1.29
N LEU A 115 -6.93 12.07 -0.99
CA LEU A 115 -6.62 11.07 -2.00
C LEU A 115 -7.86 10.68 -2.80
N TRP A 116 -7.68 10.37 -4.07
CA TRP A 116 -8.70 9.80 -4.92
C TRP A 116 -8.11 8.89 -5.99
N LEU A 117 -8.93 7.92 -6.41
CA LEU A 117 -8.74 7.05 -7.56
C LEU A 117 -9.88 7.33 -8.56
N GLN A 118 -9.58 7.35 -9.85
CA GLN A 118 -10.58 7.42 -10.91
C GLN A 118 -10.27 6.41 -12.01
N VAL A 119 -11.28 5.60 -12.35
CA VAL A 119 -11.23 4.69 -13.50
C VAL A 119 -12.01 5.34 -14.65
N GLU A 120 -11.34 5.49 -15.78
CA GLU A 120 -11.83 6.20 -16.98
C GLU A 120 -12.44 7.57 -16.66
N ARG A 121 -13.75 7.72 -16.89
CA ARG A 121 -14.54 8.93 -16.61
C ARG A 121 -15.58 8.67 -15.51
N GLY A 122 -15.41 7.60 -14.72
CA GLY A 122 -16.24 7.29 -13.58
C GLY A 122 -16.08 8.29 -12.43
N ASP A 123 -16.82 8.06 -11.35
CA ASP A 123 -16.71 8.89 -10.16
C ASP A 123 -15.36 8.69 -9.44
N ARG A 124 -14.93 9.71 -8.70
CA ARG A 124 -13.73 9.63 -7.87
C ARG A 124 -14.00 8.77 -6.64
N ILE A 125 -13.23 7.71 -6.48
CA ILE A 125 -13.22 6.82 -5.33
C ILE A 125 -12.30 7.41 -4.27
N ARG A 126 -12.83 7.67 -3.07
CA ARG A 126 -12.06 8.11 -1.90
C ARG A 126 -11.66 6.91 -1.05
N PRO A 127 -10.40 6.83 -0.56
CA PRO A 127 -10.00 5.71 0.25
C PRO A 127 -10.54 5.82 1.68
N VAL A 128 -10.68 4.66 2.32
CA VAL A 128 -10.75 4.56 3.78
C VAL A 128 -9.32 4.53 4.31
N ALA A 129 -8.97 5.47 5.17
CA ALA A 129 -7.62 5.59 5.72
C ALA A 129 -7.55 5.13 7.18
N ASN A 130 -6.50 4.39 7.51
CA ASN A 130 -6.09 3.99 8.87
C ASN A 130 -7.14 3.19 9.65
N GLU A 131 -7.96 2.40 8.95
CA GLU A 131 -8.97 1.51 9.57
C GLU A 131 -8.36 0.47 10.52
N ASP A 132 -7.12 0.06 10.22
CA ASP A 132 -6.38 -0.96 10.98
C ASP A 132 -5.56 -0.36 12.15
N LEU A 133 -5.66 0.96 12.39
CA LEU A 133 -4.98 1.63 13.50
C LEU A 133 -5.99 2.08 14.54
N GLU A 134 -5.87 1.58 15.77
CA GLU A 134 -6.48 2.20 16.96
C GLU A 134 -5.76 3.53 17.25
N ARG A 135 -6.10 4.60 16.52
CA ARG A 135 -5.55 5.94 16.81
C ARG A 135 -6.64 6.98 17.03
N GLU A 136 -6.88 7.23 18.31
CA GLU A 136 -7.38 8.51 18.83
C GLU A 136 -6.19 9.46 18.99
N THR A 137 -5.92 10.32 18.00
CA THR A 137 -5.31 11.65 18.24
C THR A 137 -5.46 12.51 16.98
N PRO A 138 -6.43 13.44 16.95
CA PRO A 138 -6.71 14.29 15.79
C PRO A 138 -5.68 15.42 15.56
N GLU A 139 -4.60 15.50 16.34
CA GLU A 139 -3.75 16.69 16.41
C GLU A 139 -2.54 16.72 15.46
N LYS A 140 -2.15 15.60 14.83
CA LYS A 140 -0.96 15.55 13.96
C LYS A 140 -1.11 14.61 12.77
N THR A 141 -0.78 15.09 11.57
CA THR A 141 -0.64 14.27 10.35
C THR A 141 0.53 13.30 10.50
N SER A 142 0.33 12.05 10.09
CA SER A 142 1.40 11.06 10.01
C SER A 142 2.12 11.18 8.66
N ALA A 143 3.41 10.85 8.61
CA ALA A 143 4.10 10.70 7.32
C ALA A 143 3.68 9.43 6.58
N VAL A 144 3.00 8.50 7.27
CA VAL A 144 2.61 7.19 6.75
C VAL A 144 1.15 6.91 7.11
N HIS A 145 0.36 6.53 6.12
CA HIS A 145 -1.04 6.13 6.28
C HIS A 145 -1.30 4.82 5.54
N PHE A 146 -2.17 3.97 6.09
CA PHE A 146 -2.68 2.81 5.37
C PHE A 146 -4.00 3.19 4.73
N VAL A 147 -4.16 2.93 3.43
CA VAL A 147 -5.35 3.33 2.68
C VAL A 147 -5.95 2.15 1.92
N ARG A 148 -7.28 2.06 1.93
CA ARG A 148 -8.06 1.09 1.14
C ARG A 148 -8.96 1.83 0.17
N PHE A 149 -8.78 1.59 -1.13
CA PHE A 149 -9.72 2.02 -2.16
C PHE A 149 -10.68 0.87 -2.43
N GLU A 150 -11.96 1.05 -2.15
CA GLU A 150 -13.01 0.06 -2.46
C GLU A 150 -13.56 0.35 -3.86
N LEU A 151 -13.57 -0.65 -4.74
CA LEU A 151 -13.96 -0.50 -6.14
C LEU A 151 -15.32 -1.18 -6.38
N SER A 152 -16.17 -0.54 -7.19
CA SER A 152 -17.38 -1.19 -7.68
C SER A 152 -17.04 -2.22 -8.77
N SER A 153 -17.98 -3.13 -9.07
CA SER A 153 -17.82 -4.06 -10.19
C SER A 153 -17.61 -3.34 -11.54
N CYS A 154 -18.13 -2.12 -11.71
CA CYS A 154 -17.89 -1.32 -12.91
C CYS A 154 -16.43 -0.86 -12.98
N ASP A 155 -15.90 -0.36 -11.87
CA ASP A 155 -14.52 0.12 -11.79
C ASP A 155 -13.53 -1.02 -12.00
N ILE A 156 -13.77 -2.18 -11.38
CA ILE A 156 -12.95 -3.38 -11.56
C ILE A 156 -12.93 -3.82 -13.03
N ASN A 157 -14.09 -3.83 -13.69
CA ASN A 157 -14.16 -4.15 -15.12
C ASN A 157 -13.40 -3.14 -15.98
N GLY A 158 -13.55 -1.84 -15.73
CA GLY A 158 -12.79 -0.79 -16.41
C GLY A 158 -11.29 -0.95 -16.23
N PHE A 159 -10.85 -1.27 -15.01
CA PHE A 159 -9.46 -1.53 -14.68
C PHE A 159 -8.88 -2.70 -15.50
N ARG A 160 -9.62 -3.83 -15.54
CA ARG A 160 -9.19 -5.07 -16.21
C ARG A 160 -9.26 -5.01 -17.74
N GLN A 161 -10.16 -4.20 -18.29
CA GLN A 161 -10.28 -3.99 -19.74
C GLN A 161 -9.23 -3.01 -20.28
N GLY A 162 -8.37 -2.48 -19.40
CA GLY A 162 -7.36 -1.53 -19.79
C GLY A 162 -7.92 -0.13 -20.02
N GLY A 163 -8.91 0.28 -19.22
CA GLY A 163 -9.29 1.67 -19.08
C GLY A 163 -8.17 2.51 -18.46
N ASN A 164 -8.22 3.83 -18.68
CA ASN A 164 -7.27 4.75 -18.07
C ASN A 164 -7.53 4.82 -16.56
N VAL A 165 -6.47 4.76 -15.75
CA VAL A 165 -6.58 4.83 -14.30
C VAL A 165 -5.73 5.99 -13.80
N ARG A 166 -6.33 6.86 -13.00
CA ARG A 166 -5.65 8.01 -12.39
C ARG A 166 -5.74 7.96 -10.87
N PHE A 167 -4.66 8.39 -10.24
CA PHE A 167 -4.63 8.69 -8.83
C PHE A 167 -4.32 10.17 -8.65
N GLY A 168 -4.86 10.78 -7.61
CA GLY A 168 -4.53 12.15 -7.28
C GLY A 168 -4.85 12.53 -5.86
N ILE A 169 -4.46 13.74 -5.53
CA ILE A 169 -4.70 14.41 -4.26
C ILE A 169 -5.33 15.76 -4.60
N ASP A 170 -6.45 16.10 -3.97
CA ASP A 170 -7.09 17.40 -4.08
C ASP A 170 -7.13 18.14 -2.73
N HIS A 171 -5.97 18.21 -2.09
CA HIS A 171 -5.77 18.96 -0.86
C HIS A 171 -5.43 20.43 -1.18
N PRO A 172 -5.91 21.43 -0.42
CA PRO A 172 -5.63 22.85 -0.69
C PRO A 172 -4.14 23.18 -0.79
N GLU A 173 -3.32 22.55 0.04
CA GLU A 173 -1.86 22.71 0.08
C GLU A 173 -1.09 21.68 -0.79
N TYR A 174 -1.80 20.74 -1.45
CA TYR A 174 -1.19 19.70 -2.26
C TYR A 174 -2.16 19.14 -3.31
N ALA A 175 -2.16 19.73 -4.51
CA ALA A 175 -3.04 19.33 -5.60
C ALA A 175 -2.22 18.76 -6.77
N CYS A 176 -2.26 17.44 -6.96
CA CYS A 176 -1.50 16.73 -8.00
C CYS A 176 -2.28 15.50 -8.46
N GLU A 177 -2.10 15.10 -9.72
CA GLU A 177 -2.63 13.84 -10.25
C GLU A 177 -1.61 13.15 -11.16
N VAL A 178 -1.77 11.85 -11.34
CA VAL A 178 -0.95 11.00 -12.18
C VAL A 178 -1.81 9.95 -12.86
N GLU A 179 -1.56 9.71 -14.15
CA GLU A 179 -2.11 8.58 -14.88
C GLU A 179 -1.14 7.40 -14.77
N LEU A 180 -1.67 6.20 -14.51
CA LEU A 180 -0.84 5.01 -14.35
C LEU A 180 -0.19 4.59 -15.67
N SER A 181 1.05 4.10 -15.57
CA SER A 181 1.67 3.36 -16.66
C SER A 181 0.93 2.05 -16.92
N LEU A 182 1.13 1.48 -18.11
CA LEU A 182 0.55 0.19 -18.47
C LEU A 182 0.96 -0.91 -17.47
N GLU A 183 2.25 -0.99 -17.13
CA GLU A 183 2.83 -2.01 -16.26
C GLU A 183 2.29 -1.90 -14.83
N THR A 184 2.17 -0.68 -14.33
CA THR A 184 1.62 -0.43 -12.99
C THR A 184 0.15 -0.80 -12.95
N ARG A 185 -0.62 -0.38 -13.96
CA ARG A 185 -2.03 -0.74 -14.06
C ARG A 185 -2.21 -2.26 -14.16
N GLU A 186 -1.45 -2.96 -14.99
CA GLU A 186 -1.55 -4.43 -15.07
C GLU A 186 -1.22 -5.10 -13.73
N ALA A 187 -0.21 -4.61 -13.02
CA ALA A 187 0.16 -5.13 -11.70
C ALA A 187 -0.97 -4.95 -10.68
N LEU A 188 -1.64 -3.78 -10.64
CA LEU A 188 -2.76 -3.54 -9.72
C LEU A 188 -4.05 -4.25 -10.17
N ALA A 189 -4.27 -4.42 -11.47
CA ALA A 189 -5.42 -5.14 -12.01
C ALA A 189 -5.43 -6.62 -11.58
N ALA A 190 -4.23 -7.20 -11.40
CA ALA A 190 -4.06 -8.58 -10.95
C ALA A 190 -4.56 -8.81 -9.51
N ASP A 191 -4.67 -7.75 -8.71
CA ASP A 191 -5.18 -7.84 -7.34
C ASP A 191 -6.71 -7.88 -7.27
N LEU A 192 -7.41 -7.54 -8.37
CA LEU A 192 -8.86 -7.40 -8.44
C LEU A 192 -9.53 -8.63 -9.08
N GLN A 193 -10.63 -9.08 -8.48
CA GLN A 193 -11.45 -10.23 -8.90
C GLN A 193 -12.79 -9.74 -9.48
N SER A 194 -13.29 -10.44 -10.50
CA SER A 194 -14.57 -10.16 -11.17
C SER A 194 -15.77 -10.73 -10.42
#